data_AF-A0A561X2P4-F1
#
_entry.id   AF-A0A561X2P4-F1
#
_cell.length_a   1.000
_cell.length_b   1.000
_cell.length_c   1.000
_cell.angle_alpha   90.00
_cell.angle_beta   90.00
_cell.angle_gamma   90.00
#
_symmetry.space_group_name_H-M   'P 1'
#
loop_
_entity.id
_entity.type
_entity.pdbx_description
1 polymer ?
#
loop_
_entity_poly.entity_id
_entity_poly.type
_entity_poly.pdbx_seq_one_letter_code
_entity_poly.pdbx_strand_id
1 'polypeptide(L)' 'MSETCFYCQCQCEDNVHYVSFHTNGEEREETLCPDCYQEWLEGMKG' A
#
# COMPACT_ATOMS: atom_id res chain seq x y z
N MET A 1 13.72 10.67 1.27
CA MET A 1 12.32 10.89 0.88
C MET A 1 11.52 9.98 1.79
N SER A 2 10.65 10.53 2.64
CA SER A 2 9.89 9.73 3.61
C SER A 2 8.62 9.24 2.93
N GLU A 3 8.56 7.95 2.62
CA GLU A 3 7.38 7.35 2.01
C GLU A 3 6.35 7.08 3.11
N THR A 4 5.09 7.29 2.76
CA THR A 4 4.00 7.33 3.74
C THR A 4 2.93 6.36 3.31
N CYS A 5 2.57 5.43 4.21
CA CYS A 5 1.58 4.42 3.91
C CYS A 5 0.23 5.06 3.52
N PHE A 6 -0.34 4.67 2.39
CA PHE A 6 -1.61 5.17 1.90
C PHE A 6 -2.77 4.90 2.89
N TYR A 7 -2.78 3.75 3.55
CA TYR A 7 -3.84 3.37 4.49
C TYR A 7 -3.73 4.07 5.85
N CYS A 8 -2.58 3.93 6.52
CA CYS A 8 -2.42 4.40 7.90
C CYS A 8 -1.69 5.74 8.01
N GLN A 9 -1.22 6.29 6.89
CA GLN A 9 -0.42 7.52 6.82
C GLN A 9 0.82 7.53 7.73
N CYS A 10 1.31 6.34 8.09
CA CYS A 10 2.54 6.19 8.86
C CYS A 10 3.75 6.46 7.97
N GLN A 11 4.75 7.20 8.49
CA GLN A 11 6.04 7.36 7.83
C GLN A 11 6.84 6.07 7.98
N CYS A 12 7.13 5.43 6.86
CA CYS A 12 7.98 4.25 6.80
C CYS A 12 9.15 4.58 5.86
N GLU A 13 10.36 4.71 6.40
CA GLU A 13 11.55 5.07 5.61
C GLU A 13 12.21 3.88 4.90
N ASP A 14 12.07 2.65 5.40
CA ASP A 14 12.85 1.50 4.92
C ASP A 14 12.01 0.25 4.53
N ASN A 15 10.72 0.21 4.87
CA ASN A 15 9.89 -1.00 4.71
C ASN A 15 8.51 -0.68 4.12
N VAL A 16 8.46 0.14 3.06
CA VAL A 16 7.23 0.32 2.29
C VAL A 16 7.14 -0.68 1.14
N HIS A 17 5.93 -1.14 0.85
CA HIS A 17 5.59 -1.98 -0.27
C HIS A 17 4.74 -1.20 -1.27
N TYR A 18 5.15 -1.18 -2.54
CA TYR A 18 4.37 -0.59 -3.61
C TYR A 18 3.31 -1.58 -4.08
N VAL A 19 2.07 -1.10 -4.18
CA VAL A 19 0.93 -1.88 -4.64
C VAL A 19 0.16 -1.11 -5.70
N SER A 20 -0.25 -1.82 -6.75
CA SER A 20 -1.12 -1.29 -7.78
C SER A 20 -2.58 -1.43 -7.36
N PHE A 21 -3.23 -0.31 -7.05
CA PHE A 21 -4.67 -0.23 -6.87
C PHE A 21 -5.36 0.05 -8.20
N HIS A 22 -6.33 -0.79 -8.57
CA HIS A 22 -7.23 -0.51 -9.68
C HIS A 22 -8.46 0.22 -9.16
N THR A 23 -8.43 1.55 -9.20
CA THR A 23 -9.58 2.37 -8.79
C THR A 23 -10.19 3.01 -10.03
N ASN A 24 -11.50 2.84 -10.22
CA ASN A 24 -12.26 3.54 -11.26
C ASN A 24 -11.75 3.33 -12.70
N GLY A 25 -11.14 2.17 -12.98
CA GLY A 25 -10.57 1.83 -14.29
C GLY A 25 -9.14 2.36 -14.53
N GLU A 26 -8.53 3.03 -13.56
CA GLU A 26 -7.14 3.46 -13.58
C GLU A 26 -6.31 2.60 -12.63
N GLU A 27 -5.10 2.22 -13.05
CA GLU A 27 -4.10 1.62 -12.17
C GLU A 27 -3.30 2.75 -11.52
N ARG A 28 -3.29 2.80 -10.19
CA ARG A 28 -2.48 3.74 -9.41
C ARG A 28 -1.58 2.96 -8.47
N GLU A 29 -0.31 3.31 -8.48
CA GLU A 29 0.69 2.71 -7.60
C GLU A 29 0.77 3.53 -6.32
N GLU A 30 0.44 2.91 -5.19
CA GLU A 30 0.48 3.53 -3.87
C GLU A 30 1.41 2.72 -2.95
N THR A 31 1.92 3.34 -1.89
CA THR A 31 2.81 2.69 -0.93
C THR A 31 2.04 2.25 0.30
N LEU A 32 2.33 1.05 0.81
CA LEU A 32 1.77 0.51 2.05
C LEU A 32 2.88 0.12 3.02
N CYS A 33 2.62 0.27 4.31
CA CYS A 33 3.49 -0.33 5.33
C CYS A 33 3.34 -1.86 5.34
N PRO A 34 4.26 -2.60 6.00
CA PRO A 34 4.25 -4.06 6.01
C PRO A 34 2.94 -4.64 6.56
N ASP A 35 2.40 -4.03 7.63
CA ASP A 35 1.12 -4.43 8.24
C ASP A 35 -0.05 -4.26 7.26
N CYS A 36 -0.23 -3.06 6.69
CA CYS A 36 -1.32 -2.80 5.75
C CYS A 36 -1.17 -3.58 4.44
N TYR A 37 0.07 -3.84 4.02
CA TYR A 37 0.36 -4.68 2.86
C TYR A 37 -0.08 -6.13 3.10
N GLN A 38 0.16 -6.69 4.30
CA GLN A 38 -0.33 -8.01 4.65
C GLN A 38 -1.86 -8.08 4.60
N GLU A 39 -2.55 -7.13 5.23
CA GLU A 39 -4.02 -7.07 5.21
C GLU A 39 -4.56 -6.94 3.77
N TRP A 40 -3.91 -6.10 2.96
CA TRP A 40 -4.27 -5.93 1.55
C TRP A 40 -4.11 -7.22 0.73
N LEU A 41 -3.01 -7.96 0.94
CA LEU A 41 -2.79 -9.27 0.31
C LEU A 41 -3.86 -10.30 0.72
N GLU A 42 -4.25 -10.29 2.00
CA GLU A 42 -5.33 -11.17 2.47
C GLU A 42 -6.68 -10.81 1.82
N GLY A 43 -6.96 -9.51 1.66
CA GLY A 43 -8.16 -9.01 0.97
C GLY A 43 -8.20 -9.35 -0.53
N MET A 44 -7.06 -9.40 -1.21
CA MET A 44 -6.96 -9.80 -2.63
C MET A 44 -7.19 -11.30 -2.88
N LYS A 45 -7.14 -12.14 -1.85
CA LYS A 45 -7.31 -13.59 -1.98
C LYS A 45 -8.80 -14.01 -2.10
N GLY A 46 -9.72 -13.06 -2.16
CA GLY A 46 -11.17 -13.24 -2.28
C GLY A 46 -11.69 -13.29 -3.71
#